data_AF-A0AAJ1U7A3-F1
#
_entry.id   AF-A0AAJ1U7A3-F1
#
_cell.length_a   1.000
_cell.length_b   1.000
_cell.length_c   1.000
_cell.angle_alpha   90.00
_cell.angle_beta   90.00
_cell.angle_gamma   90.00
#
_symmetry.space_group_name_H-M   'P 1'
#
loop_
_entity.id
_entity.type
_entity.pdbx_description
1 polymer ?
#
loop_
_entity_poly.entity_id
_entity_poly.type
_entity_poly.pdbx_seq_one_letter_code
_entity_poly.pdbx_strand_id
1 'polypeptide(L)'
;MRCATTVEAAEQLRISQPAVSAGLRQLETQLGLPLFERTGRRLQPTAEAKSLYDEVRPVFSLMRGFSQRARDMKLGMAGRLKVIATPPLGYSVAPVALRRFLEARPDVSVAFDVRRLEQD
;
A
#
# COMPACT_ATOMS: atom_id res chain seq x y z
N MET A 1 -1.58 10.32 8.86
CA MET A 1 -2.74 9.94 9.70
C MET A 1 -2.58 8.66 10.50
N ARG A 2 -1.52 7.86 10.32
CA ARG A 2 -1.32 6.62 11.09
C ARG A 2 -0.70 6.83 12.48
N CYS A 3 -0.13 8.02 12.70
CA CYS A 3 0.50 8.44 13.94
C CYS A 3 -0.23 9.68 14.45
N ALA A 4 -0.32 9.83 15.77
CA ALA A 4 -0.96 10.97 16.40
C ALA A 4 0.04 12.06 16.82
N THR A 5 1.35 11.80 16.76
CA THR A 5 2.40 12.76 17.14
C THR A 5 3.55 12.79 16.15
N THR A 6 4.30 13.89 16.12
CA THR A 6 5.52 14.00 15.29
C THR A 6 6.65 13.09 15.77
N VAL A 7 6.66 12.72 17.06
CA VAL A 7 7.68 11.83 17.64
C VAL A 7 7.46 10.40 17.12
N GLU A 8 6.24 9.90 17.24
CA GLU A 8 5.85 8.57 16.73
C GLU A 8 6.06 8.47 15.22
N ALA A 9 5.73 9.52 14.46
CA ALA A 9 5.98 9.57 13.02
C ALA A 9 7.49 9.52 12.70
N ALA A 10 8.32 10.21 13.48
CA ALA A 10 9.78 10.22 13.30
C ALA A 10 10.39 8.83 13.54
N GLU A 11 9.93 8.13 14.58
CA GLU A 11 10.34 6.75 14.89
C GLU A 11 9.96 5.79 13.76
N GLN A 12 8.70 5.82 13.28
CA GLN A 12 8.25 4.95 12.18
C GLN A 12 9.00 5.23 10.87
N LEU A 13 9.32 6.49 10.60
CA LEU A 13 10.04 6.91 9.40
C LEU A 13 11.57 6.79 9.54
N ARG A 14 12.07 6.46 10.74
CA ARG A 14 13.51 6.41 11.08
C ARG A 14 14.25 7.71 10.74
N ILE A 15 13.64 8.85 11.04
CA ILE A 15 14.22 10.19 10.86
C ILE A 15 14.07 11.00 12.15
N SER A 16 14.64 12.20 12.20
CA SER A 16 14.51 13.08 13.37
C SER A 16 13.13 13.76 13.43
N GLN A 17 12.62 14.02 14.63
CA GLN A 17 11.36 14.76 14.82
C GLN A 17 11.38 16.19 14.20
N PRO A 18 12.51 16.93 14.22
CA PRO A 18 12.62 18.18 13.49
C PRO A 18 12.47 18.00 11.97
N ALA A 19 12.99 16.91 11.39
CA ALA A 19 12.83 16.62 9.97
C ALA A 19 11.37 16.36 9.60
N VAL A 20 10.62 15.62 10.42
CA VAL A 20 9.16 15.44 10.25
C VAL A 20 8.44 16.79 10.30
N SER A 21 8.75 17.63 11.29
CA SER A 21 8.10 18.94 11.45
C SER A 21 8.44 19.91 10.31
N ALA A 22 9.67 19.88 9.80
CA ALA A 22 10.07 20.65 8.63
C ALA A 22 9.36 20.17 7.37
N GLY A 23 9.29 18.85 7.14
CA GLY A 23 8.60 18.25 6.01
C GLY A 23 7.10 18.56 5.99
N LEU A 24 6.42 18.50 7.15
CA LEU A 24 5.01 18.89 7.25
C LEU A 24 4.79 20.36 6.88
N ARG A 25 5.59 21.27 7.46
CA ARG A 25 5.50 22.70 7.15
C ARG A 25 5.78 22.98 5.67
N GLN A 26 6.77 22.31 5.10
CA GLN A 26 7.08 22.46 3.68
C GLN A 26 5.90 22.01 2.81
N LEU A 27 5.28 20.88 3.14
CA LEU A 27 4.11 20.38 2.41
C LEU A 27 2.92 21.33 2.51
N GLU A 28 2.61 21.82 3.72
CA GLU A 28 1.54 22.79 3.95
C GLU A 28 1.79 24.08 3.15
N THR A 29 3.04 24.58 3.11
CA THR A 29 3.42 25.74 2.28
C THR A 29 3.26 25.47 0.79
N GLN A 30 3.69 24.30 0.30
CA GLN A 30 3.58 23.95 -1.12
C GLN A 30 2.12 23.82 -1.57
N LEU A 31 1.24 23.33 -0.69
CA LEU A 31 -0.18 23.16 -0.98
C LEU A 31 -1.00 24.42 -0.69
N GLY A 32 -0.46 25.37 0.09
CA GLY A 32 -1.19 26.55 0.55
C GLY A 32 -2.33 26.23 1.52
N LEU A 33 -2.28 25.06 2.18
CA LEU A 33 -3.35 24.52 3.01
C LEU A 33 -2.79 23.99 4.33
N PRO A 34 -3.39 24.32 5.49
CA PRO A 34 -3.06 23.64 6.73
C PRO A 34 -3.53 22.19 6.66
N LEU A 35 -2.64 21.25 6.96
CA LEU A 35 -2.94 19.82 6.94
C LEU A 35 -3.22 19.28 8.35
N PHE A 36 -2.63 19.90 9.38
CA PHE A 36 -2.80 19.47 10.76
C PHE A 36 -3.02 20.63 11.73
N GLU A 37 -3.99 20.45 12.62
CA GLU A 37 -4.17 21.25 13.82
C GLU A 37 -3.45 20.61 15.00
N ARG A 38 -2.91 21.45 15.89
CA ARG A 38 -2.21 20.99 17.09
C ARG A 38 -3.14 21.08 18.30
N THR A 39 -3.42 19.94 18.92
CA THR A 39 -4.09 19.87 20.23
C THR A 39 -3.09 19.30 21.24
N GLY A 40 -2.39 20.20 21.94
CA GLY A 40 -1.27 19.84 22.81
C GLY A 40 -0.15 19.18 22.01
N ARG A 41 0.21 17.94 22.35
CA ARG A 41 1.26 17.16 21.65
C ARG A 41 0.75 16.39 20.44
N ARG A 42 -0.57 16.38 20.20
CA ARG A 42 -1.20 15.58 19.13
C ARG A 42 -1.42 16.41 17.88
N LEU A 43 -1.27 15.76 16.73
CA LEU A 43 -1.64 16.28 15.41
C LEU A 43 -3.02 15.74 15.04
N GLN A 44 -4.00 16.63 14.90
CA GLN A 44 -5.30 16.31 14.32
C GLN A 44 -5.32 16.74 12.86
N PRO A 45 -5.66 15.86 11.92
CA PRO A 45 -5.75 16.26 10.53
C PRO A 45 -6.99 17.12 10.26
N THR A 46 -6.83 18.10 9.38
CA THR A 46 -7.94 18.94 8.87
C THR A 46 -8.85 18.14 7.94
N ALA A 47 -9.99 18.72 7.55
CA ALA A 47 -10.90 18.11 6.58
C ALA A 47 -10.24 17.98 5.20
N GLU A 48 -9.50 19.02 4.79
CA GLU A 48 -8.73 19.09 3.56
C GLU A 48 -7.66 18.00 3.51
N ALA A 49 -6.95 17.78 4.63
CA ALA A 49 -5.97 16.72 4.73
C ALA A 49 -6.57 15.32 4.59
N LYS A 50 -7.80 15.09 5.08
CA LYS A 50 -8.53 13.83 4.89
C LYS A 50 -8.86 13.61 3.42
N SER A 51 -9.43 14.61 2.78
CA SER A 51 -9.78 14.54 1.35
C SER A 51 -8.56 14.25 0.47
N LEU A 52 -7.46 14.99 0.68
CA LEU A 52 -6.21 14.77 -0.04
C LEU A 52 -5.60 13.39 0.24
N TYR A 53 -5.69 12.91 1.49
CA TYR A 53 -5.21 11.59 1.84
C TYR A 53 -5.96 10.47 1.12
N ASP A 54 -7.28 10.60 1.01
CA ASP A 54 -8.12 9.63 0.29
C ASP A 54 -7.81 9.62 -1.21
N GLU A 55 -7.58 10.79 -1.81
CA GLU A 55 -7.23 10.93 -3.23
C GLU A 55 -5.84 10.36 -3.56
N VAL A 56 -4.84 10.56 -2.69
CA VAL A 56 -3.46 10.09 -2.94
C VAL A 56 -3.25 8.62 -2.59
N ARG A 57 -4.10 8.02 -1.74
CA ARG A 57 -3.95 6.63 -1.28
C ARG A 57 -3.87 5.62 -2.44
N PRO A 58 -4.72 5.68 -3.49
CA PRO A 58 -4.59 4.83 -4.67
C PRO A 58 -3.27 5.04 -5.42
N VAL A 59 -2.77 6.27 -5.53
CA VAL A 59 -1.50 6.60 -6.22
C VAL A 59 -0.32 5.89 -5.57
N PHE A 60 -0.23 5.91 -4.23
CA PHE A 60 0.80 5.15 -3.52
C PHE A 60 0.72 3.64 -3.76
N SER A 61 -0.49 3.08 -3.90
CA SER A 61 -0.67 1.67 -4.25
C SER A 61 -0.21 1.38 -5.67
N LEU A 62 -0.48 2.27 -6.62
CA LEU A 62 0.00 2.16 -8.00
C LEU A 62 1.53 2.19 -8.07
N MET A 63 2.18 3.11 -7.33
CA MET A 63 3.64 3.20 -7.26
C MET A 63 4.27 1.93 -6.68
N ARG A 64 3.73 1.38 -5.59
CA ARG A 64 4.19 0.10 -5.04
C ARG A 64 4.06 -1.04 -6.06
N GLY A 65 2.94 -1.07 -6.78
CA GLY A 65 2.72 -2.03 -7.86
C GLY A 65 3.72 -1.85 -9.02
N PHE A 66 4.07 -0.61 -9.36
CA PHE A 66 5.02 -0.30 -10.42
C PHE A 66 6.41 -0.87 -10.15
N SER A 67 6.97 -0.64 -8.95
CA SER A 67 8.27 -1.20 -8.58
C SER A 67 8.27 -2.73 -8.60
N GLN A 68 7.15 -3.35 -8.21
CA GLN A 68 7.03 -4.80 -8.28
C GLN A 68 7.01 -5.30 -9.73
N ARG A 69 6.23 -4.68 -10.62
CA ARG A 69 6.18 -5.04 -12.04
C ARG A 69 7.52 -4.88 -12.74
N ALA A 70 8.26 -3.80 -12.44
CA ALA A 70 9.60 -3.59 -12.97
C ALA A 70 10.60 -4.67 -12.51
N ARG A 71 10.51 -5.10 -11.23
CA ARG A 71 11.31 -6.23 -10.73
C ARG A 71 10.95 -7.54 -11.42
N ASP A 72 9.67 -7.83 -11.56
CA ASP A 72 9.18 -9.06 -12.20
C ASP A 72 9.66 -9.12 -13.67
N MET A 73 9.64 -8.00 -14.39
CA MET A 73 10.15 -7.89 -15.76
C MET A 73 11.67 -8.13 -15.85
N LYS A 74 12.46 -7.56 -14.92
CA LYS A 74 13.93 -7.73 -14.88
C LYS A 74 14.35 -9.17 -14.61
N LEU A 75 13.58 -9.91 -13.82
CA LEU A 75 13.88 -11.30 -13.46
C LEU A 75 13.51 -12.33 -14.54
N GLY A 76 13.06 -11.87 -15.71
CA GLY A 76 12.63 -12.77 -16.79
C GLY A 76 11.38 -13.57 -16.42
N MET A 77 10.65 -13.17 -15.36
CA MET A 77 9.37 -13.78 -15.00
C MET A 77 8.31 -13.24 -15.97
N ALA A 78 8.31 -13.77 -17.19
CA ALA A 78 7.30 -13.53 -18.21
C ALA A 78 5.98 -14.17 -17.78
N GLY A 79 5.37 -13.63 -16.73
CA GLY A 79 4.09 -14.08 -16.21
C GLY A 79 4.14 -14.23 -14.70
N ARG A 80 3.38 -13.36 -14.04
CA ARG A 80 3.03 -13.52 -12.64
C ARG A 80 1.52 -13.55 -12.54
N LEU A 81 0.97 -14.67 -12.11
CA LEU A 81 -0.46 -14.83 -11.89
C LEU A 81 -0.76 -14.70 -10.40
N LYS A 82 -1.56 -13.69 -10.02
CA LYS A 82 -2.07 -13.58 -8.65
C LYS A 82 -3.51 -14.07 -8.62
N VAL A 83 -3.79 -15.08 -7.80
CA VAL A 83 -5.13 -15.64 -7.62
C VAL A 83 -5.56 -15.45 -6.17
N ILE A 84 -6.71 -14.83 -5.99
CA ILE A 84 -7.40 -14.76 -4.69
C ILE A 84 -8.67 -15.60 -4.82
N ALA A 85 -8.88 -16.52 -3.89
CA ALA A 85 -10.07 -17.36 -3.88
C ALA A 85 -10.78 -17.32 -2.52
N THR A 86 -12.11 -17.40 -2.55
CA THR A 86 -12.90 -17.69 -1.34
C THR A 86 -12.62 -19.12 -0.84
N PRO A 87 -12.73 -19.41 0.46
CA PRO A 87 -12.37 -20.73 1.02
C PRO A 87 -12.92 -21.95 0.26
N PRO A 88 -14.21 -22.01 -0.15
CA PRO A 88 -14.72 -23.18 -0.86
C PRO A 88 -13.97 -23.44 -2.18
N LEU A 89 -13.71 -22.39 -2.97
CA LEU A 89 -13.00 -22.48 -4.24
C LEU A 89 -11.48 -22.64 -4.05
N GLY A 90 -10.94 -22.03 -3.01
CA GLY A 90 -9.51 -22.06 -2.71
C GLY A 90 -9.00 -23.43 -2.29
N TYR A 91 -9.83 -24.23 -1.64
CA TYR A 91 -9.47 -25.58 -1.20
C TYR A 91 -9.92 -26.70 -2.15
N SER A 92 -10.71 -26.40 -3.18
CA SER A 92 -11.23 -27.40 -4.12
C SER A 92 -10.72 -27.17 -5.55
N VAL A 93 -11.24 -26.15 -6.22
CA VAL A 93 -11.04 -25.91 -7.66
C VAL A 93 -9.68 -25.29 -7.96
N ALA A 94 -9.26 -24.30 -7.15
CA ALA A 94 -8.07 -23.51 -7.43
C ALA A 94 -6.76 -24.33 -7.48
N PRO A 95 -6.49 -25.28 -6.55
CA PRO A 95 -5.25 -26.07 -6.59
C PRO A 95 -5.13 -26.93 -7.86
N VAL A 96 -6.23 -27.54 -8.30
CA VAL A 96 -6.26 -28.38 -9.52
C VAL A 96 -6.03 -27.55 -10.77
N ALA A 97 -6.67 -26.38 -10.86
CA ALA A 97 -6.51 -25.46 -11.99
C ALA A 97 -5.10 -24.86 -12.05
N LEU A 98 -4.56 -24.44 -10.90
CA LEU A 98 -3.21 -23.85 -10.80
C LEU A 98 -2.12 -24.87 -11.16
N ARG A 99 -2.26 -26.13 -10.74
CA ARG A 99 -1.34 -27.19 -11.12
C ARG A 99 -1.28 -27.35 -12.65
N ARG A 100 -2.43 -27.52 -13.31
CA ARG A 100 -2.50 -27.66 -14.77
C ARG A 100 -1.93 -26.43 -15.50
N PHE A 101 -2.18 -25.24 -14.94
CA PHE A 101 -1.66 -23.99 -15.50
C PHE A 101 -0.12 -23.90 -15.40
N LEU A 102 0.46 -24.29 -14.27
CA LEU A 102 1.91 -24.30 -14.05
C LEU A 102 2.62 -25.39 -14.87
N GLU A 103 1.99 -26.55 -15.04
CA GLU A 103 2.51 -27.62 -15.93
C GLU A 103 2.64 -27.14 -17.39
N ALA A 104 1.70 -26.31 -17.85
CA ALA A 104 1.72 -25.75 -19.21
C ALA A 104 2.61 -24.50 -19.36
N ARG A 105 3.01 -23.85 -18.26
CA ARG A 105 3.75 -22.57 -18.23
C ARG A 105 4.78 -22.57 -17.09
N PRO A 106 5.89 -23.31 -17.23
CA PRO A 106 6.86 -23.52 -16.16
C PRO A 106 7.65 -22.26 -15.77
N ASP A 107 7.62 -21.23 -16.61
CA ASP A 107 8.24 -19.91 -16.42
C ASP A 107 7.36 -18.92 -15.64
N VAL A 108 6.11 -19.27 -15.35
CA VAL A 108 5.15 -18.41 -14.65
C VAL A 108 5.20 -18.65 -13.14
N SER A 109 5.25 -17.56 -12.38
CA SER A 109 5.08 -17.62 -10.92
C SER A 109 3.63 -17.37 -10.52
N VAL A 110 3.12 -18.18 -9.58
CA VAL A 110 1.76 -18.02 -9.04
C VAL A 110 1.83 -17.56 -7.59
N ALA A 111 1.13 -16.47 -7.27
CA ALA A 111 0.83 -16.06 -5.90
C ALA A 111 -0.63 -16.39 -5.59
N PHE A 112 -0.85 -17.39 -4.74
CA PHE A 112 -2.19 -17.88 -4.40
C PHE A 112 -2.53 -17.55 -2.95
N ASP A 113 -3.69 -16.96 -2.73
CA ASP A 113 -4.15 -16.47 -1.43
C ASP A 113 -5.65 -16.80 -1.25
N VAL A 114 -6.02 -17.27 -0.06
CA VAL A 114 -7.39 -17.67 0.27
C VAL A 114 -7.93 -16.76 1.36
N ARG A 115 -8.95 -15.97 1.03
CA ARG A 115 -9.56 -14.99 1.94
C ARG A 115 -11.07 -15.00 1.83
N ARG A 116 -11.76 -14.72 2.95
CA ARG A 116 -13.19 -14.36 2.88
C ARG A 116 -13.32 -13.02 2.18
N LEU A 117 -14.29 -12.91 1.28
CA LEU A 117 -14.79 -11.63 0.82
C LEU A 117 -15.63 -11.06 1.98
N GLU A 118 -15.01 -10.25 2.83
CA GLU A 118 -15.79 -9.34 3.66
C GLU A 118 -16.22 -8.17 2.76
N GLN A 119 -17.52 -7.88 2.75
CA GLN A 119 -18.08 -6.74 2.04
C GLN A 119 -17.62 -5.47 2.79
N ASP A 120 -16.79 -4.66 2.13
CA ASP A 120 -16.65 -3.23 2.45
C ASP A 120 -17.93 -2.48 2.04
#